data_AF-A0A1B1NEJ4-F1
#
_entry.id   AF-A0A1B1NEJ4-F1
#
_cell.length_a   1.000
_cell.length_b   1.000
_cell.length_c   1.000
_cell.angle_alpha   90.00
_cell.angle_beta   90.00
_cell.angle_gamma   90.00
#
_symmetry.space_group_name_H-M   'P 1'
#
loop_
_entity.id
_entity.type
_entity.pdbx_description
1 polymer ?
#
loop_
_entity_poly.entity_id
_entity_poly.type
_entity_poly.pdbx_seq_one_letter_code
_entity_poly.pdbx_strand_id
1 'polypeptide(L)' 'MLDQQRYAAVAGEAERSGRSVAAVIRNAIDVYLDPDVAVRQAGLDRFLGFTPDENGSDTWEDTRALLEADPLTEVP' A
#
# COMPACT_ATOMS: atom_id res chain seq x y z
N MET A 1 5.69 16.97 -10.86
CA MET A 1 5.61 18.38 -10.42
C MET A 1 4.23 18.90 -10.81
N LEU A 2 3.51 19.61 -9.93
CA LEU A 2 2.20 20.19 -10.29
C LEU A 2 2.41 21.33 -11.30
N ASP A 3 1.58 21.40 -12.33
CA ASP A 3 1.54 22.57 -13.20
C ASP A 3 0.91 23.77 -12.46
N GLN A 4 1.14 24.98 -12.98
CA GLN A 4 0.75 26.24 -12.36
C GLN A 4 -0.77 26.34 -12.16
N GLN A 5 -1.56 25.76 -13.07
CA GLN A 5 -3.02 25.78 -13.00
C GLN A 5 -3.53 24.90 -11.85
N ARG A 6 -2.95 23.70 -11.68
CA ARG A 6 -3.28 22.79 -10.57
C ARG A 6 -2.88 23.39 -9.23
N TYR A 7 -1.73 24.07 -9.16
CA TYR A 7 -1.31 24.74 -7.93
C TYR A 7 -2.30 25.84 -7.52
N ALA A 8 -2.75 26.68 -8.47
CA ALA A 8 -3.72 27.74 -8.19
C ALA A 8 -5.05 27.19 -7.65
N ALA A 9 -5.53 26.07 -8.19
CA ALA A 9 -6.74 25.42 -7.69
C ALA A 9 -6.60 24.94 -6.24
N VAL A 10 -5.47 24.29 -5.90
CA VAL A 10 -5.20 23.82 -4.53
C VAL A 10 -4.99 24.99 -3.57
N ALA A 11 -4.36 26.08 -4.02
CA ALA A 11 -4.18 27.29 -3.21
C ALA A 11 -5.52 27.96 -2.88
N GLY A 12 -6.43 28.07 -3.86
CA GLY A 12 -7.78 28.58 -3.62
C GLY A 12 -8.60 27.70 -2.66
N GLU A 13 -8.41 26.38 -2.70
CA GLU A 13 -9.00 25.45 -1.73
C GLU A 13 -8.44 25.65 -0.32
N ALA A 14 -7.12 25.83 -0.22
CA ALA A 14 -6.42 26.06 1.05
C ALA A 14 -6.95 27.32 1.75
N GLU A 15 -7.08 28.42 1.01
CA GLU A 15 -7.66 29.68 1.52
C GLU A 15 -9.10 29.51 1.99
N ARG A 16 -9.95 28.89 1.15
CA ARG A 16 -11.38 28.74 1.46
C ARG A 16 -11.65 27.81 2.65
N SER A 17 -10.81 26.80 2.83
CA SER A 17 -10.92 25.83 3.93
C SER A 17 -10.15 26.24 5.19
N GLY A 18 -9.34 27.30 5.15
CA GLY A 18 -8.46 27.70 6.25
C GLY A 18 -7.35 26.69 6.53
N ARG A 19 -7.01 25.84 5.56
CA ARG A 19 -6.00 24.79 5.68
C ARG A 19 -4.75 25.17 4.91
N SER A 20 -3.62 24.53 5.21
CA SER A 20 -2.43 24.66 4.37
C SER A 20 -2.61 23.91 3.05
N VAL A 21 -1.93 24.38 1.99
CA VAL A 21 -1.84 23.69 0.69
C VAL A 21 -1.42 22.22 0.86
N ALA A 22 -0.44 21.96 1.74
CA ALA A 22 0.01 20.61 2.04
C ALA A 22 -1.08 19.73 2.67
N ALA A 23 -1.92 20.29 3.54
CA ALA A 23 -3.03 19.55 4.15
C ALA A 23 -4.14 19.23 3.14
N VAL A 24 -4.39 20.10 2.16
CA VAL A 24 -5.32 19.85 1.05
C VAL A 24 -4.79 18.73 0.15
N ILE A 25 -3.51 18.78 -0.23
CA ILE A 25 -2.88 17.74 -1.05
C ILE A 25 -2.93 16.39 -0.35
N ARG A 26 -2.57 16.33 0.95
CA ARG A 26 -2.58 15.07 1.70
C ARG A 26 -3.98 14.49 1.78
N ASN A 27 -5.00 15.29 2.09
CA ASN A 27 -6.37 14.82 2.11
C ASN A 27 -6.85 14.33 0.73
N ALA A 28 -6.50 15.02 -0.35
CA ALA A 28 -6.82 14.57 -1.70
C ALA A 28 -6.13 13.23 -2.05
N ILE A 29 -4.88 13.04 -1.61
CA ILE A 29 -4.16 11.76 -1.75
C ILE A 29 -4.87 10.68 -0.95
N ASP A 30 -5.22 10.95 0.30
CA ASP A 30 -5.87 9.97 1.17
C ASP A 30 -7.22 9.53 0.59
N VAL A 31 -8.04 10.47 0.09
CA VAL A 31 -9.33 10.18 -0.57
C VAL A 31 -9.15 9.45 -1.91
N TYR A 32 -8.17 9.84 -2.73
CA TYR A 32 -7.95 9.24 -4.05
C TYR A 32 -7.31 7.85 -3.96
N LEU A 33 -6.56 7.57 -2.89
CA LEU A 33 -5.95 6.27 -2.61
C LEU A 33 -6.79 5.39 -1.66
N ASP A 34 -8.02 5.81 -1.34
CA ASP A 34 -8.98 5.09 -0.51
C ASP A 34 -9.74 3.89 -1.14
N PRO A 35 -9.47 3.37 -2.35
CA PRO A 35 -10.02 2.06 -2.75
C PRO A 35 -9.30 0.88 -2.09
N ASP A 36 -8.05 1.07 -1.68
CA ASP A 36 -7.18 -0.05 -1.29
C ASP A 36 -7.01 -0.21 0.22
N VAL A 37 -7.41 0.75 1.06
CA VAL A 37 -7.25 0.61 2.51
C VAL A 37 -8.11 -0.54 3.03
N ALA A 38 -9.38 -0.60 2.61
CA ALA A 38 -10.28 -1.69 2.93
C ALA A 38 -9.80 -3.04 2.37
N VAL A 39 -9.25 -3.05 1.14
CA VAL A 39 -8.69 -4.26 0.51
C VAL A 39 -7.44 -4.75 1.25
N ARG A 40 -6.54 -3.83 1.63
CA ARG A 40 -5.33 -4.14 2.42
C ARG A 40 -5.68 -4.61 3.82
N GLN A 41 -6.65 -3.99 4.48
CA GLN A 41 -7.15 -4.43 5.78
C GLN A 41 -7.76 -5.83 5.70
N ALA A 42 -8.62 -6.09 4.73
CA ALA A 42 -9.20 -7.42 4.52
C ALA A 42 -8.12 -8.49 4.23
N GLY A 43 -7.09 -8.14 3.44
CA GLY A 43 -5.95 -9.02 3.18
C GLY A 43 -5.11 -9.29 4.43
N LEU A 44 -4.85 -8.25 5.24
CA LEU A 44 -4.12 -8.36 6.50
C LEU A 44 -4.88 -9.20 7.52
N ASP A 45 -6.18 -8.96 7.69
CA ASP A 45 -7.03 -9.74 8.61
C ASP A 45 -7.04 -11.22 8.22
N ARG A 46 -7.14 -11.49 6.91
CA ARG A 46 -7.04 -12.86 6.38
C ARG A 46 -5.67 -13.48 6.68
N PHE A 47 -4.58 -12.74 6.48
CA PHE A 47 -3.23 -13.22 6.73
C PHE A 47 -2.99 -13.51 8.21
N LEU A 48 -3.39 -12.60 9.10
CA LEU A 48 -3.26 -12.77 10.55
C LEU A 48 -4.17 -13.87 11.10
N GLY A 49 -5.25 -14.20 10.40
CA GLY A 49 -6.10 -15.35 10.70
C GLY A 49 -5.48 -16.70 10.36
N PHE A 50 -4.37 -16.75 9.61
CA PHE A 50 -3.64 -17.99 9.41
C PHE A 50 -2.90 -18.37 10.69
N THR A 51 -3.21 -19.57 11.19
CA THR A 51 -2.43 -20.17 12.28
C THR A 51 -1.07 -20.57 11.70
N PRO A 52 0.06 -20.11 12.29
CA PRO A 52 1.37 -20.60 11.88
C PRO A 52 1.42 -22.11 12.04
N ASP A 53 2.06 -22.80 11.10
CA ASP A 53 2.32 -24.22 11.24
C ASP A 53 3.22 -24.43 12.47
N GLU A 54 2.68 -25.09 13.50
CA GLU A 54 3.41 -25.38 14.74
C GLU A 54 4.63 -26.29 14.50
N ASN A 55 4.70 -26.94 13.34
CA ASN A 55 5.84 -27.74 12.90
C ASN A 55 6.79 -27.00 11.96
N GLY A 56 6.56 -25.71 11.69
CA GLY A 56 7.37 -24.90 10.81
C GLY A 56 8.78 -24.71 11.37
N SER A 57 9.70 -25.60 10.99
CA SER A 57 11.12 -25.52 11.34
C SER A 57 11.98 -24.83 10.29
N ASP A 58 11.36 -24.32 9.24
CA ASP A 58 12.07 -23.77 8.09
C ASP A 58 12.92 -22.57 8.54
N THR A 59 14.22 -22.71 8.34
CA THR A 59 15.14 -21.63 8.57
C THR A 59 15.07 -20.63 7.42
N TRP A 60 15.68 -19.47 7.63
CA TRP A 60 15.91 -18.54 6.53
C TRP A 60 16.70 -19.18 5.37
N GLU A 61 17.64 -20.09 5.67
CA GLU A 61 18.46 -20.76 4.66
C GLU A 61 17.62 -21.70 3.79
N ASP A 62 16.66 -22.42 4.38
CA ASP A 62 15.72 -23.30 3.67
C ASP A 62 14.80 -22.50 2.75
N THR A 63 14.24 -21.40 3.27
CA THR A 63 13.36 -20.50 2.49
C THR A 63 14.11 -19.89 1.31
N ARG A 64 15.34 -19.44 1.54
CA ARG A 64 16.19 -18.85 0.51
C ARG A 64 16.52 -19.86 -0.59
N ALA A 65 16.92 -21.07 -0.22
CA ALA A 65 17.23 -22.12 -1.19
C ALA A 65 16.02 -22.46 -2.08
N LEU A 66 14.80 -22.51 -1.51
CA LEU A 66 13.57 -22.71 -2.27
C LEU A 66 13.27 -21.58 -3.27
N LEU A 67 13.44 -20.33 -2.86
CA LEU A 67 13.20 -19.15 -3.72
C LEU A 67 14.24 -19.04 -4.85
N GLU A 68 15.51 -19.40 -4.58
CA GLU A 68 16.59 -19.39 -5.57
C GLU A 68 16.51 -20.59 -6.54
N ALA A 69 15.83 -21.68 -6.16
CA ALA A 69 15.67 -22.88 -6.99
C ALA A 69 14.65 -22.75 -8.14
N ASP A 70 14.04 -21.56 -8.34
CA ASP A 70 13.07 -21.22 -9.39
C ASP A 70 12.00 -22.30 -9.73
N PRO A 71 10.91 -22.39 -8.95
CA PRO A 71 9.82 -23.32 -9.24
C PRO A 71 8.92 -22.91 -10.43
N LEU A 72 9.16 -21.78 -11.11
CA LEU A 72 8.28 -21.30 -12.20
C LEU A 72 8.53 -21.95 -13.56
N THR A 73 9.39 -22.97 -13.63
CA THR A 73 9.70 -23.64 -14.91
C THR A 73 8.56 -24.56 -15.41
N GLU A 74 7.53 -24.84 -14.61
CA GLU A 74 6.36 -25.62 -15.05
C GLU A 74 5.04 -24.98 -14.61
N VAL A 75 4.58 -23.98 -15.36
CA VAL A 75 3.15 -23.69 -15.50
C VAL A 75 2.78 -24.00 -16.96
N PRO A 76 1.86 -24.96 -17.23
CA PRO A 76 1.43 -25.29 -18.59
C PRO A 76 0.70 -24.15 -19.29
#